data_AF-C7LYL6-F1
#
_entry.id   AF-C7LYL6-F1
#
_cell.length_a   1.000
_cell.length_b   1.000
_cell.length_c   1.000
_cell.angle_alpha   90.00
_cell.angle_beta   90.00
_cell.angle_gamma   90.00
#
_symmetry.space_group_name_H-M   'P 1'
#
loop_
_entity.id
_entity.type
_entity.pdbx_description
1 polymer ?
#
loop_
_entity_poly.entity_id
_entity_poly.type
_entity_poly.pdbx_seq_one_letter_code
_entity_poly.pdbx_strand_id
1 'polypeptide(L)'
;MLVVSHSRRLAQGACELVGAMAKGVRLEWRGGEPPELGVSVELVADALEGLLEGGGEVVVVADLGSSVLAAEAAVELIGAGPRVRVLRGVPMLEGFIAAAMALTVGGGLAEAVAAAEAACGALEGGR
;
A
#
# COMPACT_ATOMS: atom_id res chain seq x y z
N MET A 1 -5.81 -2.77 2.24
CA MET A 1 -4.54 -2.26 1.66
C MET A 1 -4.51 -0.75 1.80
N LEU A 2 -3.32 -0.18 1.89
CA LEU A 2 -3.10 1.26 2.05
C LEU A 2 -2.14 1.77 0.98
N VAL A 3 -2.52 2.87 0.33
CA VAL A 3 -1.65 3.62 -0.58
C VAL A 3 -1.12 4.86 0.15
N VAL A 4 0.19 5.05 0.15
CA VAL A 4 0.85 6.22 0.76
C VAL A 4 1.60 6.98 -0.33
N SER A 5 1.27 8.26 -0.53
CA SER A 5 1.95 9.06 -1.55
C SER A 5 2.12 10.49 -1.09
N HIS A 6 3.12 11.20 -1.60
CA HIS A 6 3.22 12.64 -1.39
C HIS A 6 2.09 13.41 -2.05
N SER A 7 1.47 12.83 -3.09
CA SER A 7 0.44 13.44 -3.91
C SER A 7 -0.92 12.83 -3.60
N ARG A 8 -1.82 13.66 -3.06
CA ARG A 8 -3.23 13.31 -2.87
C ARG A 8 -3.87 12.76 -4.16
N ARG A 9 -3.59 13.40 -5.29
CA ARG A 9 -4.15 13.03 -6.60
C ARG A 9 -3.66 11.66 -7.05
N LEU A 10 -2.38 11.34 -6.82
CA LEU A 10 -1.81 10.05 -7.15
C LEU A 10 -2.39 8.95 -6.26
N ALA A 11 -2.40 9.16 -4.93
CA ALA A 11 -2.93 8.20 -3.97
C ALA A 11 -4.40 7.85 -4.26
N GLN A 12 -5.22 8.89 -4.46
CA GLN A 12 -6.64 8.74 -4.79
C GLN A 12 -6.84 8.04 -6.14
N GLY A 13 -6.14 8.51 -7.20
CA GLY A 13 -6.28 7.93 -8.53
C GLY A 13 -5.84 6.46 -8.60
N ALA A 14 -4.79 6.09 -7.86
CA ALA A 14 -4.36 4.70 -7.74
C ALA A 14 -5.44 3.85 -7.06
N CYS A 15 -6.03 4.32 -5.96
CA CYS A 15 -7.15 3.63 -5.29
C CYS A 15 -8.38 3.50 -6.19
N GLU A 16 -8.74 4.54 -6.95
CA GLU A 16 -9.87 4.50 -7.88
C GLU A 16 -9.66 3.46 -8.98
N LEU A 17 -8.47 3.46 -9.61
CA LEU A 17 -8.11 2.50 -10.65
C LEU A 17 -8.13 1.06 -10.12
N VAL A 18 -7.43 0.80 -9.01
CA VAL A 18 -7.35 -0.54 -8.44
C VAL A 18 -8.71 -0.98 -7.90
N GLY A 19 -9.48 -0.09 -7.30
CA GLY A 19 -10.84 -0.40 -6.80
C GLY A 19 -11.80 -0.81 -7.92
N ALA A 20 -11.66 -0.28 -9.13
CA ALA A 20 -12.46 -0.69 -10.28
C ALA A 20 -12.16 -2.14 -10.72
N MET A 21 -10.92 -2.61 -10.49
CA MET A 21 -10.46 -3.96 -10.86
C MET A 21 -10.65 -4.96 -9.71
N ALA A 22 -10.24 -4.58 -8.49
CA ALA A 22 -10.15 -5.43 -7.31
C ALA A 22 -11.38 -5.29 -6.40
N LYS A 23 -12.54 -5.70 -6.91
CA LYS A 23 -13.81 -5.62 -6.15
C LYS A 23 -13.74 -6.45 -4.88
N GLY A 24 -14.21 -5.88 -3.77
CA GLY A 24 -14.25 -6.54 -2.46
C GLY A 24 -12.97 -6.38 -1.62
N VAL A 25 -11.90 -5.80 -2.17
CA VAL A 25 -10.71 -5.45 -1.39
C VAL A 25 -10.92 -4.10 -0.70
N ARG A 26 -10.69 -4.03 0.62
CA ARG A 26 -10.71 -2.76 1.36
C ARG A 26 -9.47 -1.94 1.00
N LEU A 27 -9.68 -0.78 0.38
CA LEU A 27 -8.62 0.14 -0.05
C LEU A 27 -8.75 1.47 0.69
N GLU A 28 -7.62 1.96 1.21
CA GLU A 28 -7.46 3.27 1.82
C GLU A 28 -6.28 3.98 1.17
N TRP A 29 -6.22 5.31 1.28
CA TRP A 29 -5.07 6.10 0.83
C TRP A 29 -4.75 7.22 1.81
N ARG A 30 -3.48 7.62 1.89
CA ARG A 30 -3.00 8.80 2.62
C ARG A 30 -1.95 9.54 1.79
N GLY A 31 -1.97 10.87 1.87
CA GLY A 31 -1.04 11.68 1.08
C GLY A 31 -1.52 13.08 0.73
N GLY A 32 -0.58 13.95 0.39
CA GLY A 32 -0.83 15.33 -0.02
C GLY A 32 -1.01 16.29 1.14
N GLU A 33 -0.15 16.19 2.15
CA GLU A 33 -0.11 17.16 3.24
C GLU A 33 0.27 18.55 2.72
N PRO A 34 -0.47 19.62 3.09
CA PRO A 34 -0.12 20.99 2.75
C PRO A 34 1.26 21.39 3.32
N PRO A 35 2.00 22.33 2.69
CA PRO A 35 1.56 23.20 1.59
C PRO A 35 1.86 22.70 0.16
N GLU A 36 2.55 21.57 -0.04
CA GLU A 36 3.02 21.16 -1.38
C GLU A 36 2.85 19.66 -1.65
N LEU A 37 3.67 18.85 -1.00
CA LEU A 37 3.79 17.41 -1.17
C LEU A 37 4.24 16.84 0.17
N GLY A 38 3.58 15.81 0.67
CA GLY A 38 3.92 15.30 2.00
C GLY A 38 3.07 14.13 2.46
N VAL A 39 3.57 13.47 3.50
CA VAL A 39 2.94 12.35 4.20
C VAL A 39 3.03 12.61 5.70
N SER A 40 1.90 12.61 6.39
CA SER A 40 1.87 12.58 7.86
C SER A 40 1.94 11.12 8.34
N VAL A 41 2.87 10.85 9.26
CA VAL A 41 3.03 9.53 9.89
C VAL A 41 1.79 9.20 10.73
N GLU A 42 1.23 10.20 11.40
CA GLU A 42 0.04 10.08 12.25
C GLU A 42 -1.18 9.70 11.42
N LEU A 43 -1.43 10.37 10.28
CA LEU A 43 -2.56 10.03 9.43
C LEU A 43 -2.42 8.65 8.76
N VAL A 44 -1.19 8.19 8.53
CA VAL A 44 -0.91 6.84 8.07
C VAL A 44 -1.15 5.82 9.19
N ALA A 45 -0.73 6.11 10.42
CA ALA A 45 -0.99 5.28 11.59
C ALA A 45 -2.49 5.10 11.83
N ASP A 46 -3.27 6.18 11.82
CA ASP A 46 -4.73 6.14 11.98
C ASP A 46 -5.39 5.27 10.89
N ALA A 47 -4.90 5.35 9.65
CA ALA A 47 -5.39 4.52 8.56
C ALA A 47 -5.10 3.03 8.78
N LEU A 48 -3.89 2.73 9.25
CA LEU A 48 -3.47 1.36 9.54
C LEU A 48 -4.27 0.78 10.69
N GLU A 49 -4.49 1.51 11.78
CA GLU A 49 -5.32 1.07 12.89
C GLU A 49 -6.73 0.70 12.41
N GLY A 50 -7.38 1.59 11.66
CA GLY A 50 -8.71 1.33 11.11
C GLY A 50 -8.74 0.12 10.16
N LEU A 51 -7.68 -0.13 9.40
CA LEU A 51 -7.55 -1.31 8.55
C LEU A 51 -7.29 -2.60 9.34
N LEU A 52 -6.63 -2.51 10.50
CA LEU A 52 -6.28 -3.63 11.38
C LEU A 52 -7.40 -4.00 12.35
N GLU A 53 -8.45 -3.18 12.47
CA GLU A 53 -9.65 -3.51 13.24
C GLU A 53 -10.21 -4.88 12.86
N GLY A 54 -10.68 -5.64 13.86
CA GLY A 54 -11.23 -6.98 13.64
C GLY A 54 -10.22 -8.08 13.29
N GLY A 55 -8.91 -7.81 13.40
CA GLY A 55 -7.87 -8.83 13.19
C GLY A 55 -7.30 -8.88 11.76
N GLY A 56 -7.57 -7.87 10.93
CA GLY A 56 -7.10 -7.82 9.55
C GLY A 56 -5.57 -7.72 9.36
N GLU A 57 -5.14 -7.84 8.12
CA GLU A 57 -3.74 -7.67 7.68
C GLU A 57 -3.68 -6.63 6.55
N VAL A 58 -2.56 -5.92 6.43
CA VAL A 58 -2.44 -4.78 5.52
C VAL A 58 -1.19 -4.85 4.68
N VAL A 59 -1.37 -4.79 3.35
CA VAL A 59 -0.30 -4.42 2.42
C VAL A 59 -0.30 -2.91 2.24
N VAL A 60 0.87 -2.29 2.35
CA VAL A 60 1.10 -0.87 2.10
C VAL A 60 1.97 -0.71 0.86
N VAL A 61 1.53 0.15 -0.06
CA VAL A 61 2.30 0.59 -1.23
C VAL A 61 2.60 2.07 -1.12
N ALA A 62 3.77 2.48 -1.61
CA ALA A 62 4.21 3.87 -1.54
C ALA A 62 4.86 4.36 -2.84
N ASP A 63 4.81 5.67 -3.10
CA ASP A 63 5.35 6.27 -4.34
C ASP A 63 6.89 6.38 -4.32
N LEU A 64 7.43 7.04 -3.29
CA LEU A 64 8.83 7.40 -3.14
C LEU A 64 9.38 6.83 -1.83
N GLY A 65 10.71 6.77 -1.73
CA GLY A 65 11.39 6.26 -0.54
C GLY A 65 10.98 6.95 0.77
N SER A 66 10.70 8.25 0.76
CA SER A 66 10.21 8.96 1.96
C SER A 66 8.80 8.54 2.38
N SER A 67 7.93 8.17 1.45
CA SER A 67 6.61 7.61 1.78
C SER A 67 6.70 6.19 2.33
N VAL A 68 7.68 5.40 1.85
CA VAL A 68 8.02 4.11 2.46
C VAL A 68 8.47 4.30 3.90
N LEU A 69 9.40 5.23 4.16
CA LEU A 69 9.89 5.52 5.51
C LEU A 69 8.78 6.02 6.44
N ALA A 70 7.89 6.88 5.95
CA ALA A 70 6.75 7.35 6.73
C ALA A 70 5.77 6.20 7.06
N ALA A 71 5.52 5.29 6.12
CA ALA A 71 4.70 4.11 6.37
C ALA A 71 5.33 3.17 7.39
N GLU A 72 6.64 2.96 7.34
CA GLU A 72 7.35 2.14 8.32
C GLU A 72 7.34 2.75 9.72
N ALA A 73 7.58 4.05 9.81
CA ALA A 73 7.47 4.79 11.07
C ALA A 73 6.05 4.66 11.66
N ALA A 74 5.02 4.70 10.83
CA ALA A 74 3.63 4.51 11.27
C ALA A 74 3.38 3.08 11.77
N VAL A 75 3.93 2.05 11.09
CA VAL A 75 3.86 0.64 11.53
C VAL A 75 4.52 0.45 12.88
N GLU A 76 5.68 1.07 13.10
CA GLU A 76 6.40 1.07 14.38
C GLU A 76 5.59 1.79 15.47
N LEU A 77 5.04 2.97 15.15
CA LEU A 77 4.28 3.80 16.08
C LEU A 77 3.08 3.06 16.71
N ILE A 78 2.35 2.28 15.91
CA ILE A 78 1.17 1.52 16.37
C ILE A 78 1.51 0.08 16.80
N GLY A 79 2.78 -0.32 16.73
CA GLY A 79 3.21 -1.67 17.09
C GLY A 79 2.59 -2.78 16.24
N ALA A 80 2.28 -2.54 14.96
CA ALA A 80 1.53 -3.49 14.14
C ALA A 80 2.31 -4.76 13.76
N GLY A 81 3.64 -4.74 13.86
CA GLY A 81 4.51 -5.90 13.69
C GLY A 81 4.25 -6.68 12.39
N PRO A 82 4.00 -8.01 12.46
CA PRO A 82 3.90 -8.83 11.27
C PRO A 82 2.61 -8.62 10.45
N ARG A 83 1.61 -7.92 10.98
CA ARG A 83 0.29 -7.77 10.34
C ARG A 83 0.27 -6.71 9.23
N VAL A 84 1.32 -5.89 9.14
CA VAL A 84 1.47 -4.88 8.09
C VAL A 84 2.74 -5.15 7.30
N ARG A 85 2.65 -5.10 5.97
CA ARG A 85 3.80 -5.24 5.07
C ARG A 85 3.89 -4.02 4.16
N VAL A 86 4.97 -3.26 4.32
CA VAL A 86 5.31 -2.16 3.42
C VAL A 86 6.11 -2.73 2.25
N LEU A 87 5.57 -2.64 1.04
CA LEU A 87 6.24 -3.14 -0.15
C LEU A 87 7.46 -2.28 -0.48
N ARG A 88 8.56 -2.94 -0.83
CA ARG A 88 9.84 -2.31 -1.17
C ARG A 88 10.32 -2.82 -2.52
N GLY A 89 10.95 -1.93 -3.29
CA GLY A 89 11.55 -2.32 -4.58
C GLY A 89 10.54 -2.76 -5.63
N VAL A 90 9.26 -2.45 -5.46
CA VAL A 90 8.21 -2.71 -6.44
C VAL A 90 7.67 -1.36 -6.94
N PRO A 91 7.53 -1.16 -8.27
CA PRO A 91 6.82 0.00 -8.80
C PRO A 91 5.43 0.12 -8.17
N MET A 92 5.12 1.31 -7.65
CA MET A 92 3.97 1.56 -6.79
C MET A 92 2.67 0.99 -7.36
N LEU A 93 2.36 1.29 -8.62
CA LEU A 93 1.06 0.95 -9.22
C LEU A 93 0.98 -0.52 -9.62
N GLU A 94 2.02 -1.05 -10.25
CA GLU A 94 2.11 -2.45 -10.67
C GLU A 94 2.06 -3.39 -9.46
N GLY A 95 2.81 -3.06 -8.41
CA GLY A 95 2.76 -3.78 -7.13
C GLY A 95 1.39 -3.70 -6.47
N PHE A 96 0.76 -2.53 -6.51
CA PHE A 96 -0.56 -2.33 -5.94
C PHE A 96 -1.63 -3.18 -6.65
N ILE A 97 -1.61 -3.18 -7.98
CA ILE A 97 -2.52 -3.99 -8.81
C ILE A 97 -2.30 -5.48 -8.53
N ALA A 98 -1.06 -5.95 -8.57
CA ALA A 98 -0.75 -7.37 -8.38
C ALA A 98 -1.15 -7.88 -6.99
N ALA A 99 -0.81 -7.12 -5.94
CA ALA A 99 -1.22 -7.46 -4.57
C ALA A 99 -2.74 -7.44 -4.40
N ALA A 100 -3.42 -6.41 -4.93
CA ALA A 100 -4.88 -6.33 -4.84
C ALA A 100 -5.57 -7.50 -5.57
N MET A 101 -5.05 -7.92 -6.73
CA MET A 101 -5.59 -9.06 -7.47
C MET A 101 -5.40 -10.38 -6.73
N ALA A 102 -4.26 -10.59 -6.07
CA ALA A 102 -4.07 -11.76 -5.21
C ALA A 102 -5.11 -11.84 -4.10
N LEU A 103 -5.49 -10.70 -3.50
CA LEU A 103 -6.54 -10.66 -2.47
C LEU A 103 -7.94 -10.99 -3.03
N THR A 104 -8.26 -10.64 -4.28
CA THR A 104 -9.58 -10.95 -4.87
C THR A 104 -9.84 -12.44 -5.06
N VAL A 105 -8.79 -13.24 -5.22
CA VAL A 105 -8.89 -14.70 -5.36
C VAL A 105 -8.76 -15.43 -4.02
N GLY A 106 -8.80 -14.70 -2.91
CA GLY A 106 -8.75 -15.24 -1.55
C GLY A 106 -7.34 -15.42 -0.97
N GLY A 107 -6.31 -14.84 -1.59
CA GLY A 107 -4.97 -14.81 -1.03
C GLY A 107 -4.89 -13.97 0.26
N GLY A 108 -3.94 -14.30 1.14
CA GLY A 108 -3.64 -13.53 2.34
C GLY A 108 -2.53 -12.51 2.14
N LEU A 109 -1.99 -12.00 3.25
CA LEU A 109 -0.91 -11.02 3.24
C LEU A 109 0.34 -11.53 2.50
N ALA A 110 0.73 -12.79 2.71
CA ALA A 110 1.92 -13.38 2.10
C ALA A 110 1.79 -13.51 0.58
N GLU A 111 0.65 -14.01 0.09
CA GLU A 111 0.38 -14.13 -1.34
C GLU A 111 0.31 -12.77 -2.03
N ALA A 112 -0.26 -11.77 -1.37
CA ALA A 112 -0.31 -10.42 -1.89
C ALA A 112 1.08 -9.77 -2.02
N VAL A 113 1.96 -9.96 -1.03
CA VAL A 113 3.36 -9.50 -1.10
C VAL A 113 4.11 -10.20 -2.23
N ALA A 114 4.01 -11.53 -2.31
CA ALA A 114 4.68 -12.30 -3.35
C ALA A 114 4.22 -11.91 -4.76
N ALA A 115 2.93 -11.65 -4.96
CA ALA A 115 2.40 -11.19 -6.24
C ALA A 115 2.96 -9.81 -6.64
N ALA A 116 3.08 -8.88 -5.69
CA ALA A 116 3.69 -7.58 -5.95
C ALA A 116 5.17 -7.69 -6.31
N GLU A 117 5.94 -8.49 -5.57
CA GLU A 117 7.37 -8.71 -5.86
C GLU A 117 7.58 -9.35 -7.23
N ALA A 118 6.73 -10.31 -7.61
CA ALA A 118 6.77 -10.95 -8.93
C ALA A 118 6.48 -9.97 -10.08
N ALA A 119 5.62 -8.96 -9.86
CA ALA A 119 5.36 -7.93 -10.85
C ALA A 119 6.61 -7.10 -11.19
N CYS A 120 7.56 -6.98 -10.26
CA CYS A 120 8.85 -6.33 -10.51
C CYS A 120 9.75 -7.17 -11.43
N GLY A 121 9.87 -8.48 -11.16
CA GLY A 121 10.69 -9.39 -11.98
C GLY A 121 10.22 -9.52 -13.44
N ALA A 122 8.92 -9.37 -13.70
CA ALA A 122 8.37 -9.37 -15.06
C ALA A 122 8.83 -8.16 -15.90
N LEU A 123 9.11 -7.02 -15.27
CA LEU A 123 9.60 -5.82 -15.94
C LEU A 123 11.10 -5.90 -16.28
N GLU A 124 11.87 -6.61 -15.47
CA GLU A 124 13.30 -6.82 -15.72
C GLU A 124 13.57 -7.85 -16.82
N GLY A 125 12.72 -8.88 -16.94
CA GLY A 125 12.81 -9.93 -17.96
C GLY A 125 12.31 -9.55 -19.37
N GLY A 126 11.76 -8.34 -19.53
CA GLY A 126 11.25 -7.82 -20.80
C GLY A 126 12.30 -7.08 -21.66
N ARG A 127 13.59 -7.22 -21.36
CA ARG A 127 14.70 -6.58 -22.07
C ARG A 127 15.57 -7.56 -22.83
#